data_AF-A0A2E8S814-F1
#
_entry.id   AF-A0A2E8S814-F1
#
_cell.length_a   1.000
_cell.length_b   1.000
_cell.length_c   1.000
_cell.angle_alpha   90.00
_cell.angle_beta   90.00
_cell.angle_gamma   90.00
#
_symmetry.space_group_name_H-M   'P 1'
#
loop_
_entity.id
_entity.type
_entity.pdbx_description
1 polymer ?
#
loop_
_entity_poly.entity_id
_entity_poly.type
_entity_poly.pdbx_seq_one_letter_code
_entity_poly.pdbx_strand_id
1 'polypeptide(L)'
;MISKYISTWWLVLFYIWLLGYFLNIKTITDNINVYYTTILLFLGFMGINFYYTQYLKRTFKPKLWLTLLYYHLTPILILITLNKRNHKGAMKTLIISILLYIFHMVYLKESIYNVYFIEKLPQSWEDIDIRCKSEENKEKIFCILNSYKERYL
;
A
#
# COMPACT_ATOMS: atom_id res chain seq x y z
N MET A 1 6.09 -2.30 -11.24
CA MET A 1 4.82 -2.99 -10.84
C MET A 1 4.34 -2.69 -9.44
N ILE A 2 5.18 -2.42 -8.43
CA ILE A 2 4.66 -2.08 -7.08
C ILE A 2 3.88 -0.76 -7.07
N SER A 3 4.31 0.20 -7.89
CA SER A 3 3.53 1.40 -8.19
C SER A 3 2.18 1.09 -8.85
N LYS A 4 1.90 -0.13 -9.34
CA LYS A 4 0.56 -0.48 -9.84
C LYS A 4 -0.44 -0.65 -8.70
N TYR A 5 -0.01 -0.87 -7.45
CA TYR A 5 -0.94 -1.05 -6.33
C TYR A 5 -1.18 0.27 -5.61
N ILE A 6 -2.46 0.64 -5.46
CA ILE A 6 -2.93 1.78 -4.66
C ILE A 6 -2.30 1.76 -3.27
N SER A 7 -2.17 0.56 -2.69
CA SER A 7 -1.58 0.31 -1.37
C SER A 7 -0.09 0.68 -1.24
N THR A 8 0.58 1.06 -2.33
CA THR A 8 1.95 1.61 -2.24
C THR A 8 1.97 3.12 -2.37
N TRP A 9 1.15 3.70 -3.26
CA TRP A 9 1.10 5.15 -3.49
C TRP A 9 0.70 5.92 -2.24
N TRP A 10 -0.26 5.41 -1.48
CA TRP A 10 -0.67 6.08 -0.26
C TRP A 10 0.39 6.04 0.84
N LEU A 11 1.28 5.04 0.87
CA LEU A 11 2.35 5.00 1.88
C LEU A 11 3.28 6.19 1.71
N VAL A 12 3.52 6.62 0.46
CA VAL A 12 4.27 7.85 0.18
C VAL A 12 3.55 9.06 0.79
N LEU A 13 2.24 9.18 0.58
CA LEU A 13 1.44 10.27 1.17
C LEU A 13 1.41 10.20 2.70
N PHE A 14 1.34 9.00 3.26
CA PHE A 14 1.38 8.77 4.70
C PHE A 14 2.72 9.20 5.29
N TYR A 15 3.85 8.85 4.66
CA TYR A 15 5.16 9.25 5.13
C TYR A 15 5.41 10.76 4.96
N ILE A 16 4.96 11.38 3.86
CA ILE A 16 5.02 12.85 3.69
C ILE A 16 4.23 13.53 4.82
N TRP A 17 3.03 13.03 5.10
CA TRP A 17 2.21 13.54 6.20
C TRP A 17 2.89 13.35 7.56
N LEU A 18 3.43 12.15 7.82
CA LEU A 18 4.07 11.80 9.08
C LEU A 18 5.33 12.65 9.33
N LEU A 19 6.14 12.88 8.29
CA LEU A 19 7.29 13.80 8.34
C LEU A 19 6.83 15.23 8.61
N GLY A 20 5.81 15.70 7.90
CA GLY A 20 5.22 17.03 8.14
C GLY A 20 4.71 17.17 9.58
N TYR A 21 4.15 16.11 10.15
CA TYR A 21 3.72 16.05 11.54
C TYR A 21 4.91 16.17 12.51
N PHE A 22 5.92 15.33 12.38
CA PHE A 22 7.09 15.37 13.26
C PHE A 22 7.88 16.68 13.18
N LEU A 23 7.92 17.30 11.99
CA LEU A 23 8.59 18.58 11.75
C LEU A 23 7.70 19.81 12.05
N ASN A 24 6.45 19.60 12.51
CA ASN A 24 5.47 20.66 12.76
C ASN A 24 5.19 21.59 11.56
N ILE A 25 5.26 21.06 10.33
CA ILE A 25 5.01 21.80 9.10
C ILE A 25 3.49 21.88 8.87
N LYS A 26 2.86 22.95 9.41
CA LYS A 26 1.40 23.17 9.36
C LYS A 26 0.81 23.06 7.96
N THR A 27 1.48 23.64 6.96
CA THR A 27 1.04 23.58 5.55
C THR A 27 0.82 22.16 5.06
N ILE A 28 1.66 21.21 5.47
CA ILE A 28 1.54 19.80 5.08
C ILE A 28 0.41 19.15 5.90
N THR A 29 0.43 19.30 7.23
CA THR A 29 -0.51 18.61 8.12
C THR A 29 -1.95 19.10 8.00
N ASP A 30 -2.17 20.30 7.49
CA ASP A 30 -3.50 20.90 7.31
C ASP A 30 -4.11 20.62 5.92
N ASN A 31 -3.27 20.38 4.91
CA ASN A 31 -3.71 20.11 3.53
C ASN A 31 -3.71 18.62 3.18
N ILE A 32 -2.80 17.85 3.77
CA ILE A 32 -2.72 16.40 3.60
C ILE A 32 -3.29 15.76 4.85
N ASN A 33 -4.39 15.02 4.68
CA ASN A 33 -4.98 14.25 5.75
C ASN A 33 -5.27 12.84 5.25
N VAL A 34 -4.37 11.93 5.62
CA VAL A 34 -4.38 10.55 5.14
C VAL A 34 -5.38 9.65 5.87
N TYR A 35 -6.20 10.18 6.79
CA TYR A 35 -7.08 9.40 7.65
C TYR A 35 -8.06 8.50 6.87
N TYR A 36 -8.91 9.08 6.01
CA TYR A 36 -9.86 8.28 5.21
C TYR A 36 -9.18 7.41 4.15
N THR A 37 -8.06 7.87 3.61
CA THR A 37 -7.27 7.08 2.65
C THR A 37 -6.75 5.81 3.30
N THR A 38 -6.22 5.93 4.52
CA THR A 38 -5.69 4.81 5.29
C THR A 38 -6.77 3.79 5.66
N ILE A 39 -7.95 4.26 6.10
CA ILE A 39 -9.09 3.39 6.40
C ILE A 39 -9.58 2.67 5.15
N LEU A 40 -9.83 3.40 4.05
CA LEU A 40 -10.35 2.83 2.82
C LEU A 40 -9.42 1.74 2.28
N LEU A 41 -8.10 1.94 2.37
CA LEU A 41 -7.13 0.98 1.87
C LEU A 41 -7.00 -0.26 2.73
N PHE A 42 -7.15 -0.12 4.04
CA PHE A 42 -7.25 -1.29 4.91
C PHE A 42 -8.51 -2.10 4.60
N LEU A 43 -9.67 -1.44 4.42
CA LEU A 43 -10.90 -2.13 4.01
C LEU A 43 -10.75 -2.79 2.63
N GLY A 44 -10.14 -2.10 1.66
CA GLY A 44 -9.83 -2.66 0.34
C GLY A 44 -8.90 -3.87 0.43
N PHE A 45 -7.84 -3.79 1.24
CA PHE A 45 -6.93 -4.91 1.51
C PHE A 45 -7.69 -6.12 2.09
N MET A 46 -8.54 -5.91 3.10
CA MET A 46 -9.34 -6.97 3.69
C MET A 46 -10.31 -7.59 2.68
N GLY A 47 -11.01 -6.75 1.90
CA GLY A 47 -11.94 -7.20 0.87
C GLY A 47 -11.26 -8.00 -0.25
N ILE A 48 -10.10 -7.56 -0.70
CA ILE A 48 -9.29 -8.29 -1.69
C ILE A 48 -8.83 -9.64 -1.11
N ASN A 49 -8.26 -9.66 0.09
CA ASN A 49 -7.82 -10.93 0.70
C ASN A 49 -9.00 -11.90 0.92
N PHE A 50 -10.16 -11.37 1.33
CA PHE A 50 -11.38 -12.15 1.42
C PHE A 50 -11.77 -12.73 0.06
N TYR A 51 -11.75 -11.92 -1.01
CA TYR A 51 -12.03 -12.40 -2.36
C TYR A 51 -11.09 -13.53 -2.78
N TYR A 52 -9.78 -13.36 -2.57
CA TYR A 52 -8.77 -14.35 -2.94
C TYR A 52 -8.90 -15.66 -2.15
N THR A 53 -9.19 -15.59 -0.86
CA THR A 53 -9.30 -16.77 0.00
C THR A 53 -10.60 -17.53 -0.22
N GLN A 54 -11.73 -16.84 -0.35
CA GLN A 54 -13.04 -17.47 -0.44
C GLN A 54 -13.43 -17.88 -1.87
N TYR A 55 -13.20 -17.01 -2.86
CA TYR A 55 -13.66 -17.26 -4.23
C TYR A 55 -12.58 -17.92 -5.08
N LEU A 56 -11.35 -17.41 -5.02
CA LEU A 56 -10.24 -17.97 -5.81
C LEU A 56 -9.53 -19.13 -5.11
N LYS A 57 -9.94 -19.48 -3.88
CA LYS A 57 -9.36 -20.55 -3.04
C LYS A 57 -7.83 -20.48 -2.95
N ARG A 58 -7.28 -19.25 -2.99
CA ARG A 58 -5.83 -19.01 -2.87
C ARG A 58 -5.47 -18.86 -1.41
N THR A 59 -4.45 -19.62 -0.98
CA THR A 59 -3.90 -19.53 0.36
C THR A 59 -2.63 -18.68 0.32
N PHE A 60 -2.53 -17.71 1.22
CA PHE A 60 -1.30 -16.96 1.45
C PHE A 60 -0.51 -17.63 2.57
N LYS A 61 0.82 -17.72 2.45
CA LYS A 61 1.65 -18.19 3.56
C LYS A 61 1.49 -17.24 4.75
N PRO A 62 1.32 -17.74 5.99
CA PRO A 62 1.03 -16.92 7.16
C PRO A 62 2.02 -15.77 7.36
N LYS A 63 3.32 -16.02 7.14
CA LYS A 63 4.36 -14.99 7.30
C LYS A 63 4.16 -13.80 6.35
N LEU A 64 3.86 -14.05 5.08
CA LEU A 64 3.61 -12.96 4.11
C LEU A 64 2.33 -12.21 4.47
N TRP A 65 1.26 -12.94 4.80
CA TRP A 65 -0.01 -12.34 5.18
C TRP A 65 0.12 -11.43 6.41
N LEU A 66 0.82 -11.88 7.45
CA LEU A 66 1.07 -11.08 8.65
C LEU A 66 1.88 -9.82 8.34
N THR A 67 2.90 -9.91 7.48
CA THR A 67 3.65 -8.73 7.04
C THR A 67 2.77 -7.74 6.28
N LEU A 68 1.94 -8.23 5.35
CA LEU A 68 1.00 -7.36 4.62
C LEU A 68 -0.02 -6.72 5.55
N LEU A 69 -0.55 -7.48 6.52
CA LEU A 69 -1.46 -6.95 7.54
C LEU A 69 -0.77 -5.86 8.35
N TYR A 70 0.45 -6.09 8.82
CA TYR A 70 1.25 -5.11 9.56
C TYR A 70 1.43 -3.81 8.78
N TYR A 71 1.72 -3.88 7.47
CA TYR A 71 1.88 -2.71 6.62
C TYR A 71 0.61 -1.84 6.52
N HIS A 72 -0.58 -2.45 6.53
CA HIS A 72 -1.83 -1.69 6.48
C HIS A 72 -2.30 -1.24 7.87
N LEU A 73 -2.02 -2.02 8.91
CA LEU A 73 -2.46 -1.74 10.27
C LEU A 73 -1.61 -0.66 10.94
N THR A 74 -0.29 -0.64 10.70
CA THR A 74 0.64 0.29 11.35
C THR A 74 0.24 1.76 11.14
N PRO A 75 -0.08 2.23 9.93
CA PRO A 75 -0.48 3.62 9.74
C PRO A 75 -1.81 3.97 10.41
N ILE A 76 -2.75 3.01 10.51
CA ILE A 76 -3.99 3.20 11.28
C ILE A 76 -3.67 3.44 12.76
N LEU A 77 -2.83 2.59 13.35
CA LEU A 77 -2.46 2.70 14.76
C LEU A 77 -1.74 4.02 15.05
N ILE A 78 -0.86 4.46 14.15
CA ILE A 78 -0.19 5.77 14.26
C ILE A 78 -1.22 6.91 14.21
N LEU A 79 -2.17 6.88 13.29
CA LEU A 79 -3.20 7.93 13.20
C LEU A 79 -4.08 8.00 14.46
N ILE A 80 -4.43 6.84 15.03
CA ILE A 80 -5.22 6.76 16.27
C ILE A 80 -4.42 7.34 17.44
N THR A 81 -3.16 6.94 17.59
CA THR A 81 -2.30 7.37 18.72
C THR A 81 -1.97 8.86 18.67
N LEU A 82 -1.76 9.42 17.47
CA LEU A 82 -1.53 10.86 17.29
C LEU A 82 -2.81 11.71 17.41
N ASN A 83 -3.93 11.09 17.79
CA ASN A 83 -5.25 11.69 18.05
C ASN A 83 -5.74 12.65 16.95
N LYS A 84 -5.34 12.40 15.70
CA LYS A 84 -5.75 13.17 14.53
C LYS A 84 -7.12 12.71 14.02
N ARG A 85 -8.12 12.79 14.91
CA ARG A 85 -9.55 12.68 14.57
C ARG A 85 -10.08 13.92 13.84
N ASN A 86 -9.23 14.92 13.61
CA ASN A 86 -9.61 16.03 12.75
C ASN A 86 -9.70 15.53 11.31
N HIS A 87 -10.92 15.35 10.82
CA HIS A 87 -11.19 14.86 9.46
C HIS A 87 -11.13 15.96 8.38
N LYS A 88 -10.83 17.20 8.76
CA LYS A 88 -10.71 18.31 7.81
C LYS A 88 -9.66 17.97 6.75
N GLY A 89 -10.04 18.10 5.49
CA GLY A 89 -9.18 17.76 4.35
C GLY A 89 -9.07 16.26 4.02
N ALA A 90 -9.54 15.35 4.88
CA ALA A 90 -9.38 13.90 4.67
C ALA A 90 -10.05 13.40 3.38
N MET A 91 -11.25 13.90 3.10
CA MET A 91 -11.97 13.59 1.86
C MET A 91 -11.26 14.17 0.63
N LYS A 92 -10.74 15.40 0.73
CA LYS A 92 -9.99 16.04 -0.35
C LYS A 92 -8.72 15.24 -0.67
N THR A 93 -7.96 14.84 0.34
CA THR A 93 -6.77 14.00 0.18
C THR A 93 -7.13 12.65 -0.44
N LEU A 94 -8.24 12.02 -0.02
CA LEU A 94 -8.70 10.77 -0.61
C LEU A 94 -9.00 10.92 -2.11
N ILE A 95 -9.81 11.92 -2.49
CA ILE A 95 -10.18 12.17 -3.90
C ILE A 95 -8.92 12.41 -4.75
N ILE A 96 -8.01 13.27 -4.28
CA ILE A 96 -6.76 13.55 -4.99
C ILE A 96 -5.93 12.28 -5.13
N SER A 97 -5.83 11.46 -4.08
CA SER A 97 -5.08 10.20 -4.12
C SER A 97 -5.64 9.23 -5.15
N ILE A 98 -6.98 9.10 -5.21
CA ILE A 98 -7.66 8.25 -6.20
C ILE A 98 -7.41 8.78 -7.62
N LEU A 99 -7.54 10.09 -7.85
CA LEU A 99 -7.29 10.68 -9.16
C LEU A 99 -5.85 10.46 -9.63
N LEU A 100 -4.87 10.71 -8.77
CA LEU A 100 -3.45 10.46 -9.09
C LEU A 100 -3.21 8.99 -9.43
N TYR A 101 -3.82 8.08 -8.68
CA TYR A 101 -3.72 6.66 -8.97
C TYR A 101 -4.37 6.29 -10.32
N ILE A 102 -5.55 6.84 -10.64
CA ILE A 102 -6.19 6.61 -11.95
C ILE A 102 -5.30 7.11 -13.08
N PHE A 103 -4.72 8.31 -12.97
CA PHE A 103 -3.79 8.83 -13.97
C PHE A 103 -2.56 7.92 -14.13
N HIS A 104 -2.02 7.42 -13.02
CA HIS A 104 -0.91 6.47 -13.05
C HIS A 104 -1.27 5.16 -13.75
N MET A 105 -2.47 4.63 -13.52
CA MET A 105 -2.95 3.42 -14.21
C MET A 105 -3.12 3.64 -15.71
N VAL A 106 -3.65 4.80 -16.11
CA VAL A 106 -3.73 5.22 -17.52
C VAL A 106 -2.34 5.31 -18.14
N TYR A 107 -1.38 5.92 -17.45
CA TYR A 107 0.02 6.01 -17.91
C TYR A 107 0.64 4.63 -18.14
N LEU A 108 0.37 3.68 -17.24
CA LEU A 108 0.83 2.30 -17.37
C LEU A 108 0.04 1.46 -18.39
N LYS A 109 -1.02 2.01 -19.00
CA LYS A 109 -1.94 1.31 -19.91
C LYS A 109 -2.54 0.04 -19.28
N GLU A 110 -2.83 0.11 -17.98
CA GLU A 110 -3.34 -1.02 -17.20
C GLU A 110 -4.67 -0.64 -16.53
N SER A 111 -5.58 -1.60 -16.39
CA SER A 111 -6.83 -1.38 -15.67
C SER A 111 -6.68 -1.77 -14.19
N ILE A 112 -7.38 -1.05 -13.31
CA ILE A 112 -7.44 -1.39 -11.87
C ILE A 112 -7.95 -2.83 -11.70
N TYR A 113 -8.93 -3.22 -12.51
CA TYR A 113 -9.49 -4.55 -12.48
C TYR A 113 -8.43 -5.62 -12.79
N ASN A 114 -7.63 -5.42 -13.83
CA ASN A 114 -6.58 -6.36 -14.22
C ASN A 114 -5.57 -6.55 -13.09
N VAL A 115 -5.10 -5.45 -12.48
CA VAL A 115 -4.09 -5.49 -11.41
C VAL A 115 -4.56 -6.25 -10.17
N TYR A 116 -5.83 -6.08 -9.78
CA TYR A 116 -6.33 -6.64 -8.52
C TYR A 116 -7.03 -7.99 -8.66
N PHE A 117 -7.66 -8.28 -9.79
CA PHE A 117 -8.51 -9.46 -9.96
C PHE A 117 -7.99 -10.46 -11.00
N ILE A 118 -7.20 -10.03 -11.98
CA ILE A 118 -6.64 -10.91 -13.00
C ILE A 118 -5.20 -11.30 -12.66
N GLU A 119 -4.36 -10.32 -12.32
CA GLU A 119 -2.95 -10.55 -12.05
C GLU A 119 -2.73 -11.48 -10.84
N LYS A 120 -1.85 -12.47 -10.99
CA LYS A 120 -1.54 -13.38 -9.89
C LYS A 120 -0.64 -12.70 -8.86
N LEU A 121 -1.22 -12.32 -7.72
CA LEU A 121 -0.48 -11.85 -6.55
C LEU A 121 0.47 -12.93 -6.00
N PRO A 122 1.64 -12.54 -5.45
CA PRO A 122 2.52 -13.47 -4.76
C PRO A 122 1.83 -14.03 -3.51
N GLN A 123 1.94 -15.33 -3.29
CA GLN A 123 1.33 -16.02 -2.15
C GLN A 123 2.34 -16.31 -1.04
N SER A 124 3.62 -16.16 -1.35
CA SER A 124 4.74 -16.47 -0.46
C SER A 124 5.92 -15.53 -0.68
N TRP A 125 6.87 -15.52 0.26
CA TRP A 125 8.12 -14.78 0.09
C TRP A 125 8.97 -15.37 -1.05
N GLU A 126 8.91 -16.68 -1.24
CA GLU A 126 9.61 -17.35 -2.34
C GLU A 126 9.05 -16.91 -3.70
N ASP A 127 7.74 -16.70 -3.82
CA ASP A 127 7.15 -16.14 -5.05
C ASP A 127 7.65 -14.72 -5.32
N ILE A 128 7.85 -13.93 -4.26
CA ILE A 128 8.44 -12.60 -4.36
C ILE A 128 9.89 -12.71 -4.85
N ASP A 129 10.69 -13.59 -4.25
CA ASP A 129 12.10 -13.77 -4.56
C ASP A 129 12.31 -14.22 -6.01
N ILE A 130 11.50 -15.19 -6.47
CA ILE A 130 11.51 -15.66 -7.87
C ILE A 130 11.19 -14.49 -8.81
N ARG A 131 10.15 -13.72 -8.49
CA ARG A 131 9.77 -12.55 -9.28
C ARG A 131 10.80 -11.44 -9.24
N CYS A 132 11.59 -11.33 -8.18
CA CYS A 132 12.65 -10.33 -8.03
C CYS A 132 13.93 -10.67 -8.80
N LYS A 133 14.18 -11.97 -9.01
CA LYS A 133 15.33 -12.46 -9.76
C LYS A 133 15.14 -12.42 -11.28
N SER A 134 13.90 -12.31 -11.78
CA SER A 134 13.63 -12.10 -13.20
C SER A 134 14.02 -10.67 -13.62
N GLU A 135 14.70 -10.52 -14.77
CA GLU A 135 15.28 -9.24 -15.21
C GLU A 135 14.26 -8.12 -15.40
N GLU A 136 12.98 -8.45 -15.63
CA GLU A 136 11.87 -7.49 -15.72
C GLU A 136 11.54 -6.75 -14.40
N ASN A 137 12.07 -7.17 -13.24
CA ASN A 137 11.44 -6.86 -11.96
C ASN A 137 12.38 -6.42 -10.81
N LYS A 138 13.67 -6.19 -11.09
CA LYS A 138 14.72 -5.90 -10.09
C LYS A 138 14.51 -4.62 -9.26
N GLU A 139 13.74 -3.64 -9.74
CA GLU A 139 13.60 -2.30 -9.09
C GLU A 139 12.43 -2.17 -8.10
N LYS A 140 11.91 -3.29 -7.59
CA LYS A 140 10.69 -3.28 -6.75
C LYS A 140 11.04 -3.21 -5.25
N ILE A 141 10.30 -2.41 -4.47
CA ILE A 141 10.34 -2.37 -2.98
C ILE A 141 10.35 -3.76 -2.32
N PHE A 142 9.58 -4.73 -2.81
CA PHE A 142 9.62 -6.10 -2.28
C PHE A 142 10.98 -6.79 -2.52
N CYS A 143 11.67 -6.47 -3.62
CA CYS A 143 13.03 -6.94 -3.92
C CYS A 143 14.09 -6.19 -3.10
N ILE A 144 13.84 -4.92 -2.79
CA ILE A 144 14.68 -4.14 -1.87
C ILE A 144 14.56 -4.69 -0.43
N LEU A 145 13.36 -5.06 0.01
CA LEU A 145 13.16 -5.73 1.31
C LEU A 145 13.81 -7.11 1.35
N ASN A 146 13.74 -7.89 0.25
CA ASN A 146 14.40 -9.20 0.19
C ASN A 146 15.94 -9.09 0.17
N SER A 147 16.50 -8.12 -0.56
CA SER A 147 17.96 -7.89 -0.55
C SER A 147 18.46 -7.42 0.82
N TYR A 148 17.63 -6.70 1.59
CA TYR A 148 17.94 -6.34 2.98
C TYR A 148 17.94 -7.56 3.91
N LYS A 149 17.00 -8.49 3.71
CA LYS A 149 16.97 -9.76 4.44
C LYS A 149 18.22 -10.59 4.14
N GLU A 150 18.60 -10.79 2.88
CA GLU A 150 19.82 -11.55 2.51
C GLU A 150 21.12 -10.91 3.03
N ARG A 151 21.11 -9.60 3.31
CA ARG A 151 22.32 -8.84 3.69
C ARG A 151 22.48 -8.64 5.20
N TYR A 152 21.40 -8.70 5.98
CA TYR A 152 21.42 -8.30 7.41
C TYR A 152 20.71 -9.28 8.37
N LEU A 153 20.13 -10.37 7.87
CA LEU A 153 19.53 -11.45 8.67
C LEU A 153 20.12 -12.80 8.24
#